data_AF-A0AAV1M9D9-F1
#
_entry.id   AF-A0AAV1M9D9-F1
#
_cell.length_a   1.000
_cell.length_b   1.000
_cell.length_c   1.000
_cell.angle_alpha   90.00
_cell.angle_beta   90.00
_cell.angle_gamma   90.00
#
_symmetry.space_group_name_H-M   'P 1'
#
loop_
_entity.id
_entity.type
_entity.pdbx_description
1 polymer ?
#
loop_
_entity_poly.entity_id
_entity_poly.type
_entity_poly.pdbx_seq_one_letter_code
_entity_poly.pdbx_strand_id
1 'polypeptide(L)'
;MLLQNDQAGKIVVLGTVHFSKKSVEEVSEIVQFLNPNAILVELCRQRVSLLELDEKKFLEDAKNFDSHKFKEAVKGHKGLSSGMLHAMLLKTYADIAKELGVAPGGEFRRAYQEASLII
;
A
#
# COMPACT_ATOMS: atom_id res chain seq x y z
N MET A 1 2.24 17.48 9.84
CA MET A 1 2.86 18.04 8.61
C MET A 1 4.02 18.93 9.05
N LEU A 2 5.26 18.49 8.80
CA LEU A 2 6.44 19.33 8.96
C LEU A 2 6.65 20.10 7.66
N LEU A 3 6.64 21.41 7.77
CA LEU A 3 6.92 22.34 6.69
C LEU A 3 8.30 22.94 6.95
N GLN A 4 9.23 22.72 6.04
CA GLN A 4 10.44 23.53 5.97
C GLN A 4 10.32 24.43 4.76
N ASN A 5 10.39 25.73 4.99
CA ASN A 5 10.27 26.76 3.97
C ASN A 5 11.46 27.69 4.10
N ASP A 6 12.30 27.74 3.07
CA ASP A 6 13.40 28.70 2.97
C ASP A 6 13.36 29.41 1.61
N GLN A 7 14.39 30.21 1.30
CA GLN A 7 14.44 30.93 0.03
C GLN A 7 14.69 30.03 -1.19
N ALA A 8 15.14 28.78 -0.98
CA ALA A 8 15.43 27.82 -2.04
C ALA A 8 14.23 26.91 -2.36
N GLY A 9 13.29 26.74 -1.43
CA GLY A 9 12.06 26.00 -1.71
C GLY A 9 11.22 25.64 -0.49
N LYS A 10 10.11 24.96 -0.75
CA LYS A 10 9.17 24.46 0.25
C LYS A 10 9.16 22.93 0.22
N ILE A 11 9.48 22.31 1.36
CA ILE A 11 9.38 20.86 1.55
C ILE A 11 8.18 20.56 2.43
N VAL A 12 7.33 19.65 1.97
CA VAL A 12 6.15 19.18 2.69
C VAL A 12 6.29 17.69 2.98
N VAL A 13 6.23 17.31 4.25
CA VAL A 13 6.13 15.90 4.66
C VAL A 13 4.66 15.54 4.85
N LEU A 14 4.16 14.68 3.97
CA LEU A 14 2.82 14.11 4.03
C LEU A 14 2.84 12.80 4.84
N GLY A 15 2.23 12.83 6.02
CA GLY A 15 1.99 11.62 6.81
C GLY A 15 0.69 10.95 6.37
N THR A 16 0.67 9.63 6.34
CA THR A 16 -0.48 8.83 5.89
C THR A 16 -0.93 7.84 6.97
N VAL A 17 -2.18 7.39 6.89
CA VAL A 17 -2.74 6.36 7.77
C VAL A 17 -2.87 5.07 7.00
N HIS A 18 -2.16 4.04 7.43
CA HIS A 18 -2.14 2.74 6.76
C HIS A 18 -3.53 2.07 6.76
N PHE A 19 -3.92 1.52 5.61
CA PHE A 19 -5.22 0.87 5.39
C PHE A 19 -6.44 1.80 5.53
N SER A 20 -6.33 3.03 5.06
CA SER A 20 -7.45 3.97 5.07
C SER A 20 -7.77 4.46 3.66
N LYS A 21 -8.95 4.10 3.13
CA LYS A 21 -9.45 4.64 1.85
C LYS A 21 -9.45 6.16 1.85
N LYS A 22 -9.91 6.74 2.96
CA LYS A 22 -9.90 8.18 3.18
C LYS A 22 -8.48 8.74 3.08
N SER A 23 -7.50 8.09 3.72
CA SER A 23 -6.10 8.55 3.62
C SER A 23 -5.57 8.47 2.20
N VAL A 24 -5.98 7.47 1.39
CA VAL A 24 -5.60 7.37 -0.03
C VAL A 24 -6.20 8.52 -0.83
N GLU A 25 -7.47 8.85 -0.60
CA GLU A 25 -8.15 9.98 -1.25
C GLU A 25 -7.49 11.31 -0.89
N GLU A 26 -7.23 11.54 0.40
CA GLU A 26 -6.56 12.74 0.93
C GLU A 26 -5.16 12.96 0.32
N VAL A 27 -4.43 11.91 -0.09
CA VAL A 27 -3.16 12.07 -0.83
C VAL A 27 -3.39 12.87 -2.11
N SER A 28 -4.41 12.51 -2.89
CA SER A 28 -4.72 13.18 -4.17
C SER A 28 -5.10 14.63 -3.92
N GLU A 29 -5.99 14.87 -2.95
CA GLU A 29 -6.47 16.21 -2.59
C GLU A 29 -5.31 17.12 -2.18
N ILE A 30 -4.41 16.63 -1.34
CA ILE A 30 -3.27 17.40 -0.85
C ILE A 30 -2.27 17.66 -1.97
N VAL A 31 -1.97 16.68 -2.82
CA VAL A 31 -1.06 16.86 -3.95
C VAL A 31 -1.61 17.89 -4.93
N GLN A 32 -2.89 17.77 -5.31
CA GLN A 32 -3.54 18.72 -6.23
C GLN A 32 -3.62 20.13 -5.64
N PHE A 33 -3.90 20.24 -4.34
CA PHE A 33 -3.92 21.52 -3.63
C PHE A 33 -2.53 22.18 -3.57
N LEU A 34 -1.48 21.39 -3.30
CA LEU A 34 -0.12 21.91 -3.18
C LEU A 34 0.55 22.17 -4.53
N ASN A 35 0.12 21.47 -5.59
CA ASN A 35 0.69 21.51 -6.94
C ASN A 35 2.24 21.48 -6.93
N PRO A 36 2.86 20.45 -6.36
CA PRO A 36 4.30 20.41 -6.19
C PRO A 36 5.03 20.20 -7.53
N ASN A 37 6.28 20.67 -7.63
CA ASN A 37 7.12 20.43 -8.80
C ASN A 37 7.67 18.99 -8.86
N ALA A 38 7.65 18.27 -7.74
CA ALA A 38 8.10 16.88 -7.65
C ALA A 38 7.46 16.20 -6.44
N ILE A 39 7.32 14.87 -6.52
CA ILE A 39 6.89 14.02 -5.41
C ILE A 39 8.00 12.99 -5.16
N LEU A 40 8.42 12.88 -3.89
CA LEU A 40 9.34 11.85 -3.45
C LEU A 40 8.56 10.78 -2.68
N VAL A 41 8.67 9.53 -3.13
CA VAL A 41 8.11 8.36 -2.46
C VAL A 41 9.26 7.53 -1.89
N GLU A 42 9.34 7.42 -0.55
CA GLU A 42 10.33 6.59 0.13
C GLU A 42 9.77 5.18 0.35
N LEU A 43 10.46 4.18 -0.20
CA LEU A 43 10.10 2.77 -0.09
C LEU A 43 11.35 1.88 -0.03
N CYS A 44 11.30 0.85 0.80
CA CYS A 44 12.30 -0.23 0.77
C CYS A 44 12.32 -0.91 -0.61
N ARG A 45 13.50 -1.34 -1.08
CA ARG A 45 13.67 -2.00 -2.40
C ARG A 45 12.67 -3.14 -2.64
N GLN A 46 12.39 -3.95 -1.63
CA GLN A 46 11.46 -5.09 -1.72
C GLN A 46 9.99 -4.68 -1.93
N ARG A 47 9.64 -3.41 -1.70
CA ARG A 47 8.28 -2.88 -1.80
C ARG A 47 8.03 -2.07 -3.07
N VAL A 48 9.05 -1.85 -3.89
CA VAL A 48 8.92 -1.07 -5.14
C VAL A 48 7.89 -1.70 -6.08
N SER A 49 7.87 -3.04 -6.20
CA SER A 49 6.89 -3.75 -7.03
C SER A 49 5.44 -3.59 -6.54
N LEU A 50 5.22 -3.13 -5.30
CA LEU A 50 3.87 -2.85 -4.79
C LEU A 50 3.28 -1.54 -5.35
N LEU A 51 4.10 -0.70 -6.00
CA LEU A 51 3.63 0.50 -6.69
C LEU A 51 2.83 0.16 -7.97
N GLU A 52 3.15 -0.97 -8.60
CA GLU A 52 2.49 -1.46 -9.81
C GLU A 52 1.41 -2.51 -9.51
N LEU A 53 1.08 -2.72 -8.24
CA LEU A 53 0.09 -3.71 -7.82
C LEU A 53 -1.31 -3.35 -8.35
N ASP A 54 -1.95 -4.30 -9.04
CA ASP A 54 -3.37 -4.22 -9.38
C ASP A 54 -4.22 -4.43 -8.11
N GLU A 55 -4.74 -3.32 -7.58
CA GLU A 55 -5.56 -3.31 -6.37
C GLU A 55 -6.86 -4.11 -6.52
N LYS A 56 -7.49 -4.11 -7.70
CA LYS A 56 -8.74 -4.86 -7.91
C LYS A 56 -8.47 -6.35 -7.84
N LYS A 57 -7.44 -6.81 -8.56
CA LYS A 57 -7.01 -8.20 -8.53
C LYS A 57 -6.58 -8.62 -7.12
N PHE A 58 -5.83 -7.78 -6.42
CA PHE A 58 -5.42 -8.05 -5.04
C PHE A 58 -6.63 -8.23 -4.10
N LEU A 59 -7.61 -7.34 -4.17
CA LEU A 59 -8.82 -7.43 -3.34
C LEU A 59 -9.70 -8.63 -3.72
N GLU A 60 -9.76 -8.99 -5.00
CA GLU A 60 -10.40 -10.21 -5.46
C GLU A 60 -9.71 -11.47 -4.92
N ASP A 61 -8.37 -11.52 -5.01
CA ASP A 61 -7.56 -12.60 -4.47
C ASP A 61 -7.71 -12.75 -2.95
N ALA A 62 -7.82 -11.63 -2.23
CA ALA A 62 -8.07 -11.61 -0.79
C ALA A 62 -9.48 -12.11 -0.45
N LYS A 63 -10.50 -11.71 -1.23
CA LYS A 63 -11.88 -12.21 -1.06
C LYS A 63 -12.01 -13.70 -1.33
N ASN A 64 -11.26 -14.20 -2.30
CA ASN A 64 -11.26 -15.58 -2.76
C ASN A 64 -10.13 -16.41 -2.09
N PHE A 65 -9.65 -15.99 -0.92
CA PHE A 65 -8.66 -16.77 -0.18
C PHE A 65 -9.31 -18.05 0.37
N ASP A 66 -9.03 -19.18 -0.28
CA ASP A 66 -9.71 -20.45 -0.03
C ASP A 66 -8.79 -21.51 0.63
N SER A 67 -9.35 -22.70 0.85
CA SER A 67 -8.63 -23.82 1.45
C SER A 67 -7.49 -24.36 0.57
N HIS A 68 -7.51 -24.12 -0.74
CA HIS A 68 -6.44 -24.51 -1.66
C HIS A 68 -5.23 -23.59 -1.47
N LYS A 69 -5.43 -22.27 -1.56
CA LYS A 69 -4.40 -21.26 -1.30
C LYS A 69 -3.80 -21.40 0.11
N PHE A 70 -4.63 -21.71 1.10
CA PHE A 70 -4.17 -22.02 2.45
C PHE A 70 -3.25 -23.24 2.48
N LYS A 71 -3.64 -24.35 1.85
CA LYS A 71 -2.81 -25.57 1.78
C LYS A 71 -1.48 -25.35 1.05
N GLU A 72 -1.48 -24.55 -0.02
CA GLU A 72 -0.25 -24.15 -0.72
C GLU A 72 0.67 -23.33 0.18
N ALA A 73 0.13 -22.35 0.91
CA ALA A 73 0.89 -21.54 1.86
C ALA A 73 1.56 -22.40 2.97
N VAL A 74 0.85 -23.42 3.46
CA VAL A 74 1.39 -24.38 4.45
C VAL A 74 2.54 -25.20 3.85
N LYS A 75 2.37 -25.71 2.61
CA LYS A 75 3.37 -26.56 1.95
C LYS A 75 4.65 -25.82 1.54
N GLY A 76 4.57 -24.49 1.36
CA GLY A 76 5.72 -23.65 0.99
C GLY A 76 6.78 -23.46 2.09
N HIS A 77 6.50 -23.91 3.33
CA HIS A 77 7.39 -23.70 4.47
C HIS A 77 8.00 -25.00 5.01
N LYS A 78 9.23 -24.91 5.51
CA LYS A 78 9.90 -26.03 6.17
C LYS A 78 9.28 -26.26 7.56
N GLY A 79 8.40 -27.25 7.65
CA GLY A 79 7.76 -27.67 8.91
C GLY A 79 6.29 -27.26 9.00
N LEU A 80 5.47 -28.20 9.46
CA LEU A 80 4.00 -28.06 9.46
C LEU A 80 3.51 -26.91 10.34
N SER A 81 4.12 -26.70 11.52
CA SER A 81 3.75 -25.62 12.44
C SER A 81 4.06 -24.24 11.86
N SER A 82 5.24 -24.06 11.26
CA SER A 82 5.64 -22.82 10.59
C SER A 82 4.74 -22.51 9.38
N GLY A 83 4.44 -23.54 8.57
CA GLY A 83 3.51 -23.39 7.45
C GLY A 83 2.10 -23.03 7.88
N MET A 84 1.57 -23.66 8.93
CA MET A 84 0.25 -23.34 9.47
C MET A 84 0.18 -21.90 9.99
N LEU A 85 1.18 -21.47 10.77
CA LEU A 85 1.26 -20.11 11.27
C LEU A 85 1.33 -19.10 10.12
N HIS A 86 2.16 -19.36 9.10
CA HIS A 86 2.26 -18.50 7.94
C HIS A 86 0.93 -18.37 7.18
N ALA A 87 0.25 -19.49 6.94
CA ALA A 87 -1.04 -19.51 6.27
C ALA A 87 -2.12 -18.77 7.08
N MET A 88 -2.10 -18.89 8.41
CA MET A 88 -2.98 -18.11 9.29
C MET A 88 -2.70 -16.60 9.20
N LEU A 89 -1.43 -16.19 9.22
CA LEU A 89 -1.04 -14.79 9.09
C LEU A 89 -1.48 -14.21 7.73
N LEU A 90 -1.30 -14.96 6.64
CA LEU A 90 -1.77 -14.57 5.31
C LEU A 90 -3.29 -14.43 5.26
N LYS A 91 -4.03 -15.37 5.87
CA LYS A 91 -5.48 -15.29 5.96
C LYS A 91 -5.92 -14.05 6.74
N THR A 92 -5.33 -13.78 7.90
CA THR A 92 -5.61 -12.58 8.69
C THR A 92 -5.35 -11.31 7.87
N TYR A 93 -4.26 -11.27 7.11
CA TYR A 93 -3.94 -10.15 6.23
C TYR A 93 -4.99 -9.95 5.13
N ALA A 94 -5.42 -11.04 4.50
CA ALA A 94 -6.48 -11.02 3.49
C ALA A 94 -7.82 -10.57 4.08
N ASP A 95 -8.16 -11.03 5.28
CA ASP A 95 -9.39 -10.65 5.98
C ASP A 95 -9.39 -9.14 6.32
N ILE A 96 -8.26 -8.59 6.81
CA ILE A 96 -8.10 -7.14 7.06
C ILE A 96 -8.27 -6.35 5.76
N ALA A 97 -7.60 -6.77 4.67
CA ALA A 97 -7.70 -6.11 3.38
C ALA A 97 -9.13 -6.15 2.81
N LYS A 98 -9.84 -7.25 3.03
CA LYS A 98 -11.25 -7.41 2.62
C LYS A 98 -12.18 -6.50 3.44
N GLU A 99 -11.99 -6.44 4.74
CA GLU A 99 -12.83 -5.68 5.66
C GLU A 99 -12.67 -4.17 5.46
N LEU A 100 -11.43 -3.70 5.30
CA LEU A 100 -11.12 -2.29 5.03
C LEU A 100 -11.31 -1.94 3.55
N GLY A 101 -11.33 -2.95 2.67
CA GLY A 101 -11.55 -2.83 1.23
C GLY A 101 -10.49 -2.00 0.53
N VAL A 102 -9.28 -1.90 1.09
CA VAL A 102 -8.16 -1.12 0.55
C VAL A 102 -6.93 -2.02 0.48
N ALA A 103 -6.21 -1.96 -0.64
CA ALA A 103 -4.96 -2.67 -0.74
C ALA A 103 -3.86 -1.92 0.04
N PRO A 104 -2.96 -2.64 0.73
CA PRO A 104 -1.88 -2.05 1.51
C PRO A 104 -0.95 -1.24 0.61
N GLY A 105 -0.51 -0.07 1.10
CA GLY A 105 0.32 0.86 0.33
C GLY A 105 -0.44 1.65 -0.74
N GLY A 106 -1.78 1.74 -0.62
CA GLY A 106 -2.61 2.52 -1.55
C GLY A 106 -2.22 3.99 -1.58
N GLU A 107 -1.74 4.53 -0.47
CA GLU A 107 -1.34 5.92 -0.31
C GLU A 107 -0.08 6.22 -1.13
N PHE A 108 0.88 5.29 -1.11
CA PHE A 108 2.11 5.37 -1.90
C PHE A 108 1.85 5.16 -3.39
N ARG A 109 0.96 4.22 -3.74
CA ARG A 109 0.50 4.04 -5.13
C ARG A 109 -0.19 5.28 -5.66
N ARG A 110 -1.06 5.90 -4.86
CA ARG A 110 -1.72 7.15 -5.25
C ARG A 110 -0.70 8.26 -5.46
N ALA A 111 0.23 8.46 -4.54
CA ALA A 111 1.30 9.45 -4.70
C ALA A 111 2.13 9.20 -5.97
N TYR A 112 2.45 7.94 -6.28
CA TYR A 112 3.14 7.54 -7.51
C TYR A 112 2.34 7.84 -8.78
N GLN A 113 1.03 7.60 -8.77
CA GLN A 113 0.13 7.94 -9.87
C GLN A 113 0.05 9.46 -10.08
N GLU A 114 -0.16 10.24 -9.02
CA GLU A 114 -0.21 11.71 -9.10
C GLU A 114 1.13 12.28 -9.58
N ALA A 115 2.26 11.67 -9.18
CA ALA A 115 3.59 12.07 -9.66
C ALA A 115 3.73 11.99 -11.18
N SER A 116 3.04 11.04 -11.83
CA SER A 116 3.04 10.90 -13.30
C SER A 116 2.25 12.00 -14.03
N LEU A 117 1.47 12.80 -13.30
CA LEU A 117 0.67 13.91 -13.83
C LEU A 117 1.37 15.27 -13.70
N ILE A 118 2.48 15.33 -12.97
CA ILE A 118 3.29 16.55 -12.84
C ILE A 118 4.13 16.72 -14.12
N ILE A 119 4.01 17.90 -14.74
CA ILE A 119 4.67 18.28 -16.01
C ILE A 119 6.00 19.00 -15.73
#